data_AF-A0A6M3IIK2-F1
#
_entry.id   AF-A0A6M3IIK2-F1
#
_cell.length_a   1.000
_cell.length_b   1.000
_cell.length_c   1.000
_cell.angle_alpha   90.00
_cell.angle_beta   90.00
_cell.angle_gamma   90.00
#
_symmetry.space_group_name_H-M   'P 1'
#
loop_
_entity.id
_entity.type
_entity.pdbx_description
1 polymer ?
#
loop_
_entity_poly.entity_id
_entity_poly.type
_entity_poly.pdbx_seq_one_letter_code
_entity_poly.pdbx_strand_id
1 'polypeptide(L)'
;MAFPTSLDSFSTKTSGQVVAESHVNDLQTAIVSTETKIGTGASTATANKVFRGTGTGTSAWAQVALTTDVTGVLPLANGGSATTGDSIIKGWINFDGTGTISTNDSYNVAGITDNGTGDYTVTWDTDFANTNYCITIAQGVDANSARSSQIISLATGSARLETVDASGANVDASIVCVMAIGDQ
;
A
#
# COMPACT_ATOMS: atom_id res chain seq x y z
N MET A 1 -29.46 16.41 -23.43
CA MET A 1 -30.80 15.94 -23.02
C MET A 1 -30.96 16.19 -21.54
N ALA A 2 -31.95 16.97 -21.13
CA ALA A 2 -32.27 17.15 -19.71
C ALA A 2 -33.02 15.90 -19.21
N PHE A 3 -32.65 15.39 -18.05
CA PHE A 3 -33.26 14.19 -17.48
C PHE A 3 -34.48 14.56 -16.64
N PRO A 4 -35.54 13.72 -16.62
CA PRO A 4 -36.73 13.97 -15.81
C PRO A 4 -36.38 13.98 -14.31
N THR A 5 -36.88 14.97 -13.58
CA THR A 5 -36.63 15.20 -12.14
C THR A 5 -37.69 14.58 -11.23
N SER A 6 -38.75 14.00 -11.81
CA SER A 6 -39.84 13.34 -11.09
C SER A 6 -40.36 12.14 -11.87
N LEU A 7 -40.82 11.11 -11.15
CA LEU A 7 -41.70 10.09 -11.73
C LEU A 7 -43.08 10.71 -11.94
N ASP A 8 -43.82 10.27 -12.97
CA ASP A 8 -45.21 10.73 -13.10
C ASP A 8 -45.99 10.29 -11.87
N SER A 9 -46.47 11.28 -11.12
CA SER A 9 -47.40 11.05 -10.03
C SER A 9 -48.76 10.72 -10.65
N PHE A 10 -49.23 9.49 -10.46
CA PHE A 10 -50.63 9.18 -10.73
C PHE A 10 -51.49 10.00 -9.78
N SER A 11 -52.21 11.02 -10.29
CA SER A 11 -53.33 11.58 -9.55
C SER A 11 -54.36 10.47 -9.34
N THR A 12 -54.90 10.31 -8.14
CA THR A 12 -55.98 9.35 -7.84
C THR A 12 -57.10 9.51 -8.87
N LYS A 13 -57.35 8.46 -9.67
CA LYS A 13 -58.42 8.48 -10.67
C LYS A 13 -59.77 8.65 -9.98
N THR A 14 -60.60 9.56 -10.50
CA THR A 14 -62.01 9.66 -10.09
C THR A 14 -62.89 8.75 -10.93
N SER A 15 -64.06 8.38 -10.40
CA SER A 15 -65.04 7.55 -11.13
C SER A 15 -65.38 8.18 -12.49
N GLY A 16 -65.29 7.39 -13.57
CA GLY A 16 -65.61 7.81 -14.94
C GLY A 16 -64.41 8.18 -15.82
N GLN A 17 -63.19 8.29 -15.28
CA GLN A 17 -61.99 8.50 -16.10
C GLN A 17 -61.51 7.17 -16.71
N VAL A 18 -61.67 7.04 -18.04
CA VAL A 18 -61.08 5.95 -18.82
C VAL A 18 -59.68 6.34 -19.32
N VAL A 19 -58.79 5.36 -19.48
CA VAL A 19 -57.53 5.57 -20.19
C VAL A 19 -57.88 5.79 -21.66
N ALA A 20 -57.47 6.92 -22.24
CA ALA A 20 -57.61 7.13 -23.68
C ALA A 20 -56.87 6.00 -24.42
N GLU A 21 -57.42 5.48 -25.52
CA GLU A 21 -56.80 4.39 -26.29
C GLU A 21 -55.34 4.69 -26.68
N SER A 22 -55.02 5.97 -26.91
CA SER A 22 -53.65 6.43 -27.16
C SER A 22 -52.69 6.18 -25.99
N HIS A 23 -53.18 6.23 -24.76
CA HIS A 23 -52.39 6.00 -23.55
C HIS A 23 -52.39 4.52 -23.13
N VAL A 24 -53.07 3.65 -23.88
CA VAL A 24 -52.99 2.20 -23.67
C VAL A 24 -51.65 1.74 -24.22
N ASN A 25 -50.74 1.32 -23.32
CA ASN A 25 -49.37 0.92 -23.61
C ASN A 25 -48.39 2.07 -23.95
N ASP A 26 -48.75 3.32 -23.68
CA ASP A 26 -47.78 4.41 -23.76
C ASP A 26 -46.62 4.14 -22.80
N LEU A 27 -45.41 4.14 -23.35
CA LEU A 27 -44.20 3.95 -22.56
C LEU A 27 -44.06 5.13 -21.62
N GLN A 28 -44.13 4.84 -20.32
CA GLN A 28 -43.84 5.84 -19.30
C GLN A 28 -42.37 6.26 -19.43
N THR A 29 -42.11 7.41 -20.04
CA THR A 29 -40.77 7.81 -20.49
C THR A 29 -39.79 7.93 -19.32
N ALA A 30 -40.29 8.29 -18.14
CA ALA A 30 -39.52 8.32 -16.89
C ALA A 30 -39.12 6.92 -16.38
N ILE A 31 -39.99 5.91 -16.56
CA ILE A 31 -39.68 4.51 -16.21
C ILE A 31 -38.64 3.97 -17.18
N VAL A 32 -38.85 4.15 -18.49
CA VAL A 32 -37.87 3.74 -19.52
C VAL A 32 -36.51 4.38 -19.28
N SER A 33 -36.48 5.66 -18.92
CA SER A 33 -35.23 6.36 -18.58
C SER A 33 -34.54 5.75 -17.36
N THR A 34 -35.30 5.32 -16.35
CA THR A 34 -34.75 4.71 -15.13
C THR A 34 -34.24 3.29 -15.38
N GLU A 35 -34.99 2.48 -16.12
CA GLU A 35 -34.57 1.14 -16.54
C GLU A 35 -33.29 1.18 -17.37
N THR A 36 -33.16 2.19 -18.24
CA THR A 36 -31.94 2.43 -19.02
C THR A 36 -30.74 2.74 -18.10
N LYS A 37 -30.94 3.51 -17.01
CA LYS A 37 -29.88 3.84 -16.04
C LYS A 37 -29.44 2.64 -15.18
N ILE A 38 -30.38 1.78 -14.84
CA ILE A 38 -30.12 0.56 -14.06
C ILE A 38 -29.44 -0.49 -14.96
N GLY A 39 -29.85 -0.60 -16.22
CA GLY A 39 -29.35 -1.57 -17.19
C GLY A 39 -29.99 -2.96 -17.03
N THR A 40 -30.23 -3.66 -18.14
CA THR A 40 -30.90 -4.98 -18.13
C THR A 40 -30.08 -6.10 -17.50
N GLY A 41 -28.76 -5.91 -17.38
CA GLY A 41 -27.85 -6.84 -16.70
C GLY A 41 -27.77 -6.69 -15.18
N ALA A 42 -28.48 -5.72 -14.60
CA ALA A 42 -28.47 -5.43 -13.16
C ALA A 42 -29.53 -6.18 -12.35
N SER A 43 -30.41 -6.95 -13.01
CA SER A 43 -31.61 -7.52 -12.39
C SER A 43 -31.34 -8.65 -11.38
N THR A 44 -30.11 -9.19 -11.34
CA THR A 44 -29.75 -10.28 -10.43
C THR A 44 -28.57 -9.89 -9.56
N ALA A 45 -28.83 -9.71 -8.26
CA ALA A 45 -27.77 -9.51 -7.28
C ALA A 45 -26.77 -10.67 -7.31
N THR A 46 -25.49 -10.33 -7.30
CA THR A 46 -24.39 -11.31 -7.26
C THR A 46 -23.68 -11.20 -5.92
N ALA A 47 -23.30 -12.33 -5.32
CA ALA A 47 -22.55 -12.33 -4.06
C ALA A 47 -21.25 -11.51 -4.17
N ASN A 48 -20.86 -10.86 -3.07
CA ASN A 48 -19.62 -10.08 -2.93
C ASN A 48 -19.46 -8.90 -3.91
N LYS A 49 -20.57 -8.40 -4.47
CA LYS A 49 -20.60 -7.23 -5.35
C LYS A 49 -21.60 -6.20 -4.82
N VAL A 50 -21.36 -4.94 -5.13
CA VAL A 50 -22.29 -3.84 -4.86
C VAL A 50 -22.78 -3.25 -6.18
N PHE A 51 -23.97 -2.66 -6.18
CA PHE A 51 -24.54 -2.05 -7.37
C PHE A 51 -24.01 -0.63 -7.52
N ARG A 52 -23.34 -0.34 -8.64
CA ARG A 52 -22.57 0.90 -8.80
C ARG A 52 -22.71 1.44 -10.22
N GLY A 53 -22.61 2.77 -10.36
CA GLY A 53 -22.56 3.41 -11.67
C GLY A 53 -21.26 3.06 -12.40
N THR A 54 -21.35 2.86 -13.71
CA THR A 54 -20.20 2.52 -14.58
C THR A 54 -19.48 3.76 -15.12
N GLY A 55 -19.94 4.96 -14.79
CA GLY A 55 -19.45 6.23 -15.34
C GLY A 55 -19.99 6.57 -16.74
N THR A 56 -20.72 5.67 -17.40
CA THR A 56 -21.30 5.86 -18.74
C THR A 56 -22.84 5.95 -18.73
N GLY A 57 -23.42 6.36 -17.60
CA GLY A 57 -24.87 6.49 -17.45
C GLY A 57 -25.62 5.16 -17.27
N THR A 58 -24.89 4.07 -17.06
CA THR A 58 -25.44 2.75 -16.71
C THR A 58 -24.91 2.31 -15.35
N SER A 59 -25.49 1.24 -14.81
CA SER A 59 -25.10 0.66 -13.54
C SER A 59 -24.84 -0.84 -13.70
N ALA A 60 -23.96 -1.41 -12.90
CA ALA A 60 -23.64 -2.83 -12.92
C ALA A 60 -23.23 -3.33 -11.53
N TRP A 61 -23.36 -4.64 -11.32
CA TRP A 61 -22.80 -5.30 -10.14
C TRP A 61 -21.29 -5.47 -10.31
N ALA A 62 -20.53 -4.82 -9.44
CA ALA A 62 -19.08 -4.90 -9.42
C ALA A 62 -18.57 -5.00 -7.98
N GLN A 63 -17.35 -5.50 -7.81
CA GLN A 63 -16.65 -5.33 -6.54
C GLN A 63 -16.40 -3.84 -6.28
N VAL A 64 -16.20 -3.51 -5.00
CA VAL A 64 -15.71 -2.19 -4.60
C VAL A 64 -14.28 -2.04 -5.13
N ALA A 65 -14.08 -1.06 -6.00
CA ALA A 65 -12.78 -0.63 -6.48
C ALA A 65 -12.18 0.36 -5.48
N LEU A 66 -11.23 -0.12 -4.70
CA LEU A 66 -10.62 0.64 -3.60
C LEU A 66 -9.87 1.91 -4.05
N THR A 67 -9.51 2.07 -5.33
CA THR A 67 -8.91 3.31 -5.87
C THR A 67 -9.92 4.37 -6.31
N THR A 68 -11.17 3.99 -6.57
CA THR A 68 -12.20 4.91 -7.12
C THR A 68 -13.40 5.07 -6.21
N ASP A 69 -13.66 4.10 -5.34
CA ASP A 69 -14.86 4.03 -4.52
C ASP A 69 -14.59 4.43 -3.07
N VAL A 70 -13.34 4.29 -2.63
CA VAL A 70 -12.90 4.66 -1.29
C VAL A 70 -12.13 5.96 -1.42
N THR A 71 -12.69 7.05 -0.91
CA THR A 71 -12.08 8.38 -0.93
C THR A 71 -11.39 8.74 0.39
N GLY A 72 -11.53 7.89 1.42
CA GLY A 72 -10.86 8.05 2.71
C GLY A 72 -9.45 7.48 2.72
N VAL A 73 -8.65 7.92 3.69
CA VAL A 73 -7.35 7.30 3.99
C VAL A 73 -7.61 5.93 4.62
N LEU A 74 -7.21 4.86 3.94
CA LEU A 74 -7.22 3.53 4.52
C LEU A 74 -5.99 3.37 5.44
N PRO A 75 -6.11 2.68 6.58
CA PRO A 75 -4.97 2.38 7.46
C PRO A 75 -3.87 1.54 6.80
N LEU A 76 -4.17 0.90 5.66
CA LEU A 76 -3.24 0.16 4.84
C LEU A 76 -3.58 0.43 3.37
N ALA A 77 -2.56 0.60 2.53
CA ALA A 77 -2.76 0.87 1.10
C ALA A 77 -3.64 -0.20 0.44
N ASN A 78 -4.40 0.23 -0.58
CA ASN A 78 -5.31 -0.62 -1.34
C ASN A 78 -4.61 -1.90 -1.84
N GLY A 79 -5.13 -3.06 -1.43
CA GLY A 79 -4.65 -4.37 -1.87
C GLY A 79 -3.98 -5.20 -0.77
N GLY A 80 -3.81 -4.65 0.44
CA GLY A 80 -3.37 -5.43 1.61
C GLY A 80 -1.93 -5.97 1.52
N SER A 81 -1.22 -5.67 0.44
CA SER A 81 0.21 -5.88 0.36
C SER A 81 0.86 -4.61 0.85
N ALA A 82 1.76 -4.73 1.83
CA ALA A 82 2.63 -3.67 2.32
C ALA A 82 3.62 -3.23 1.22
N THR A 83 3.10 -2.78 0.07
CA THR A 83 3.87 -2.36 -1.09
C THR A 83 3.87 -0.85 -1.10
N THR A 84 5.04 -0.29 -0.80
CA THR A 84 5.41 1.13 -0.77
C THR A 84 5.11 1.84 0.55
N GLY A 85 6.15 2.01 1.39
CA GLY A 85 6.19 2.94 2.52
C GLY A 85 6.01 2.33 3.91
N ASP A 86 5.11 1.36 4.08
CA ASP A 86 4.70 0.85 5.39
C ASP A 86 5.15 -0.58 5.69
N SER A 87 6.29 -0.99 5.13
CA SER A 87 7.07 -2.03 5.80
C SER A 87 7.45 -1.47 7.18
N ILE A 88 7.17 -2.23 8.26
CA ILE A 88 7.61 -1.86 9.62
C ILE A 88 9.13 -1.55 9.60
N ILE A 89 9.87 -2.25 8.74
CA ILE A 89 11.27 -1.98 8.43
C ILE A 89 11.39 -0.88 7.39
N LYS A 90 12.08 0.21 7.74
CA LYS A 90 12.31 1.37 6.89
C LYS A 90 13.64 1.34 6.15
N GLY A 91 14.57 0.46 6.53
CA GLY A 91 15.80 0.23 5.77
C GLY A 91 16.48 -1.07 6.19
N TRP A 92 17.11 -1.77 5.26
CA TRP A 92 17.92 -2.93 5.56
C TRP A 92 19.00 -3.18 4.50
N ILE A 93 20.10 -3.81 4.91
CA ILE A 93 21.19 -4.26 4.03
C ILE A 93 21.72 -5.62 4.53
N ASN A 94 22.08 -6.48 3.58
CA ASN A 94 22.95 -7.63 3.79
C ASN A 94 24.21 -7.43 2.93
N PHE A 95 25.39 -7.49 3.54
CA PHE A 95 26.66 -7.33 2.84
C PHE A 95 27.75 -8.28 3.37
N ASP A 96 28.76 -8.52 2.54
CA ASP A 96 30.01 -9.16 2.91
C ASP A 96 31.05 -8.07 3.20
N GLY A 97 31.52 -8.02 4.45
CA GLY A 97 32.51 -7.05 4.91
C GLY A 97 33.96 -7.49 4.70
N THR A 98 34.21 -8.70 4.20
CA THR A 98 35.56 -9.23 4.03
C THR A 98 36.19 -8.79 2.71
N GLY A 99 37.52 -8.62 2.71
CA GLY A 99 38.27 -8.34 1.48
C GLY A 99 37.84 -7.03 0.82
N THR A 100 37.10 -7.11 -0.28
CA THR A 100 36.44 -5.95 -0.90
C THR A 100 34.96 -6.00 -0.55
N ILE A 101 34.49 -4.99 0.17
CA ILE A 101 33.09 -4.91 0.61
C ILE A 101 32.12 -5.05 -0.57
N SER A 102 31.08 -5.86 -0.39
CA SER A 102 30.06 -6.08 -1.41
C SER A 102 28.67 -6.24 -0.82
N THR A 103 27.68 -5.58 -1.42
CA THR A 103 26.28 -5.67 -1.02
C THR A 103 25.62 -6.89 -1.66
N ASN A 104 25.07 -7.78 -0.84
CA ASN A 104 24.32 -8.95 -1.30
C ASN A 104 22.89 -8.56 -1.69
N ASP A 105 22.22 -7.76 -0.85
CA ASP A 105 20.87 -7.25 -1.11
C ASP A 105 20.56 -6.06 -0.17
N SER A 106 19.59 -5.21 -0.53
CA SER A 106 19.22 -4.03 0.27
C SER A 106 17.85 -3.42 -0.06
N TYR A 107 17.33 -2.62 0.87
CA TYR A 107 16.19 -1.72 0.69
C TYR A 107 16.42 -0.39 1.41
N ASN A 108 16.14 0.71 0.72
CA ASN A 108 16.33 2.09 1.21
C ASN A 108 17.79 2.39 1.62
N VAL A 109 18.76 1.98 0.80
CA VAL A 109 20.19 2.12 1.11
C VAL A 109 20.91 2.73 -0.10
N ALA A 110 21.39 3.96 0.09
CA ALA A 110 22.16 4.69 -0.91
C ALA A 110 23.59 4.14 -1.06
N GLY A 111 24.12 3.49 -0.03
CA GLY A 111 25.47 2.94 -0.07
C GLY A 111 26.01 2.48 1.28
N ILE A 112 27.23 1.96 1.21
CA ILE A 112 28.03 1.54 2.36
C ILE A 112 29.45 2.05 2.20
N THR A 113 30.02 2.56 3.29
CA THR A 113 31.43 2.96 3.39
C THR A 113 32.13 2.02 4.35
N ASP A 114 33.25 1.44 3.90
CA ASP A 114 34.21 0.73 4.73
C ASP A 114 35.21 1.74 5.32
N ASN A 115 35.18 1.90 6.65
CA ASN A 115 36.05 2.82 7.38
C ASN A 115 37.34 2.14 7.87
N GLY A 116 37.50 0.85 7.59
CA GLY A 116 38.50 -0.03 8.16
C GLY A 116 37.87 -1.31 8.71
N THR A 117 38.74 -2.23 9.14
CA THR A 117 38.32 -3.56 9.60
C THR A 117 37.19 -3.48 10.61
N GLY A 118 36.07 -4.13 10.30
CA GLY A 118 34.89 -4.25 11.15
C GLY A 118 34.20 -2.93 11.48
N ASP A 119 34.38 -1.87 10.70
CA ASP A 119 33.76 -0.56 10.89
C ASP A 119 33.12 -0.06 9.60
N TYR A 120 31.78 0.04 9.61
CA TYR A 120 31.00 0.33 8.42
C TYR A 120 30.02 1.48 8.66
N THR A 121 29.82 2.31 7.64
CA THR A 121 28.75 3.31 7.61
C THR A 121 27.76 3.00 6.50
N VAL A 122 26.52 2.72 6.88
CA VAL A 122 25.38 2.55 5.95
C VAL A 122 24.69 3.89 5.78
N THR A 123 24.45 4.31 4.53
CA THR A 123 23.70 5.53 4.20
C THR A 123 22.35 5.18 3.59
N TRP A 124 21.28 5.87 4.00
CA TRP A 124 19.91 5.60 3.56
C TRP A 124 19.56 6.37 2.27
N ASP A 125 18.70 5.81 1.41
CA ASP A 125 18.18 6.53 0.22
C ASP A 125 17.17 7.61 0.63
N THR A 126 16.34 7.30 1.62
CA THR A 126 15.38 8.17 2.26
C THR A 126 15.68 8.19 3.75
N ASP A 127 16.06 9.37 4.24
CA ASP A 127 16.41 9.63 5.64
C ASP A 127 15.25 9.34 6.60
N PHE A 128 15.58 8.89 7.82
CA PHE A 128 14.64 8.86 8.93
C PHE A 128 14.31 10.28 9.40
N ALA A 129 13.09 10.48 9.91
CA ALA A 129 12.62 11.78 10.36
C ALA A 129 13.47 12.39 11.50
N ASN A 130 14.13 11.55 12.29
CA ASN A 130 15.03 11.93 13.37
C ASN A 130 15.97 10.76 13.72
N THR A 131 16.91 10.97 14.65
CA THR A 131 17.91 9.96 15.06
C THR A 131 17.39 8.95 16.08
N ASN A 132 16.13 9.04 16.52
CA ASN A 132 15.56 8.16 17.55
C ASN A 132 14.88 6.92 16.94
N TYR A 133 15.45 6.36 15.88
CA TYR A 133 15.00 5.10 15.28
C TYR A 133 15.74 3.91 15.90
N CYS A 134 15.14 2.73 15.79
CA CYS A 134 15.74 1.48 16.25
C CYS A 134 16.53 0.84 15.12
N ILE A 135 17.67 0.23 15.46
CA ILE A 135 18.45 -0.58 14.53
C ILE A 135 18.87 -1.88 15.21
N THR A 136 18.88 -2.97 14.46
CA THR A 136 19.49 -4.23 14.88
C THR A 136 20.56 -4.62 13.87
N ILE A 137 21.65 -5.18 14.37
CA ILE A 137 22.79 -5.61 13.59
C ILE A 137 23.05 -7.07 13.95
N ALA A 138 23.11 -7.93 12.95
CA ALA A 138 23.55 -9.30 13.08
C ALA A 138 24.78 -9.51 12.21
N GLN A 139 25.70 -10.35 12.67
CA GLN A 139 26.87 -10.74 11.90
C GLN A 139 27.04 -12.26 11.93
N GLY A 140 27.65 -12.80 10.89
CA GLY A 140 28.08 -14.18 10.83
C GLY A 140 29.14 -14.48 11.88
N VAL A 141 29.13 -15.70 12.41
CA VAL A 141 30.16 -16.21 13.32
C VAL A 141 30.90 -17.36 12.66
N ASP A 142 32.21 -17.39 12.82
CA ASP A 142 33.00 -18.58 12.52
C ASP A 142 32.85 -19.61 13.64
N ALA A 143 33.18 -20.87 13.36
CA ALA A 143 33.13 -21.93 14.35
C ALA A 143 33.92 -21.55 15.62
N ASN A 144 33.28 -21.69 16.78
CA ASN A 144 33.86 -21.46 18.10
C ASN A 144 34.26 -20.00 18.43
N SER A 145 33.76 -18.99 17.70
CA SER A 145 34.00 -17.58 18.01
C SER A 145 32.73 -16.87 18.48
N ALA A 146 32.75 -16.24 19.65
CA ALA A 146 31.74 -15.27 20.03
C ALA A 146 32.00 -13.96 19.29
N ARG A 147 30.96 -13.35 18.71
CA ARG A 147 31.01 -12.05 18.06
C ARG A 147 29.93 -11.15 18.64
N SER A 148 30.13 -9.84 18.59
CA SER A 148 29.11 -8.86 18.96
C SER A 148 29.12 -7.68 18.00
N SER A 149 27.95 -7.11 17.77
CA SER A 149 27.78 -5.95 16.89
C SER A 149 27.46 -4.72 17.72
N GLN A 150 27.98 -3.57 17.32
CA GLN A 150 27.88 -2.32 18.05
C GLN A 150 27.29 -1.22 17.17
N ILE A 151 26.45 -0.38 17.76
CA ILE A 151 25.97 0.85 17.13
C ILE A 151 26.90 1.96 17.59
N ILE A 152 27.62 2.58 16.66
CA ILE A 152 28.59 3.65 16.97
C ILE A 152 27.92 5.00 16.90
N SER A 153 27.12 5.24 15.86
CA SER A 153 26.33 6.46 15.73
C SER A 153 25.10 6.25 14.86
N LEU A 154 24.04 7.01 15.15
CA LEU A 154 22.84 7.14 14.34
C LEU A 154 22.70 8.59 13.89
N ALA A 155 22.47 8.78 12.60
CA ALA A 155 22.10 10.03 11.97
C ALA A 155 20.83 9.79 11.13
N THR A 156 20.10 10.85 10.77
CA THR A 156 18.87 10.71 9.97
C THR A 156 19.13 9.95 8.66
N GLY A 157 20.25 10.25 8.00
CA GLY A 157 20.64 9.64 6.72
C GLY A 157 21.69 8.52 6.81
N SER A 158 22.15 8.15 8.02
CA SER A 158 23.16 7.09 8.13
C SER A 158 23.23 6.40 9.49
N ALA A 159 23.75 5.17 9.51
CA ALA A 159 24.12 4.47 10.73
C ALA A 159 25.55 3.95 10.61
N ARG A 160 26.39 4.25 11.61
CA ARG A 160 27.71 3.64 11.74
C ARG A 160 27.65 2.48 12.73
N LEU A 161 28.18 1.34 12.32
CA LEU A 161 28.18 0.10 13.07
C LEU A 161 29.55 -0.56 13.05
N GLU A 162 29.82 -1.33 14.09
CA GLU A 162 31.02 -2.12 14.20
C GLU A 162 30.70 -3.60 14.43
N THR A 163 31.49 -4.47 13.82
CA THR A 163 31.51 -5.91 14.08
C THR A 163 32.77 -6.24 14.86
N VAL A 164 32.62 -6.79 16.06
CA VAL A 164 33.76 -7.10 16.94
C VAL A 164 33.77 -8.56 17.37
N ASP A 165 34.98 -9.03 17.68
CA ASP A 165 35.21 -10.36 18.22
C ASP A 165 34.96 -10.46 19.74
N ALA A 166 35.19 -11.63 20.31
CA ALA A 166 35.03 -11.90 21.75
C ALA A 166 35.95 -11.06 22.64
N SER A 167 37.04 -10.52 22.08
CA SER A 167 37.98 -9.62 22.77
C SER A 167 37.64 -8.14 22.59
N GLY A 168 36.60 -7.82 21.81
CA GLY A 168 36.22 -6.46 21.47
C GLY A 168 37.05 -5.83 20.36
N ALA A 169 37.86 -6.61 19.65
CA ALA A 169 38.60 -6.13 18.49
C ALA A 169 37.70 -6.14 17.24
N ASN A 170 37.75 -5.06 16.47
CA ASN A 170 37.01 -4.99 15.20
C ASN A 170 37.52 -6.05 14.22
N VAL A 171 36.57 -6.67 13.52
CA VAL A 171 36.82 -7.79 12.64
C VAL A 171 35.81 -7.79 11.50
N ASP A 172 36.27 -8.13 10.30
CA ASP A 172 35.39 -8.29 9.16
C ASP A 172 34.60 -9.60 9.27
N ALA A 173 33.30 -9.52 8.99
CA ALA A 173 32.43 -10.68 8.92
C ALA A 173 31.92 -10.85 7.49
N SER A 174 31.84 -12.11 7.03
CA SER A 174 31.39 -12.44 5.67
C SER A 174 29.89 -12.26 5.46
N ILE A 175 29.13 -12.09 6.54
CA ILE A 175 27.72 -11.78 6.53
C ILE A 175 27.48 -10.71 7.59
N VAL A 176 27.00 -9.55 7.18
CA VAL A 176 26.52 -8.50 8.08
C VAL A 176 25.13 -8.08 7.62
N CYS A 177 24.16 -8.19 8.52
CA CYS A 177 22.77 -7.82 8.28
C CYS A 177 22.41 -6.64 9.19
N VAL A 178 21.78 -5.63 8.61
CA VAL A 178 21.31 -4.45 9.33
C VAL A 178 19.84 -4.25 9.02
N MET A 179 19.04 -3.95 10.04
CA MET A 179 17.62 -3.66 9.90
C MET A 179 17.25 -2.47 10.77
N ALA A 180 16.63 -1.45 10.17
CA ALA A 180 16.24 -0.21 10.82
C ALA A 180 14.72 0.00 10.78
N ILE A 181 14.15 0.40 11.91
CA ILE A 181 12.72 0.61 12.15
C ILE A 181 12.54 1.97 12.82
N GLY A 182 11.63 2.80 12.32
CA GLY A 182 11.34 4.11 12.87
C GLY A 182 10.45 4.93 11.94
N ASP A 183 10.36 6.22 12.22
CA ASP A 183 9.63 7.17 11.37
C ASP A 183 10.55 7.70 10.28
N GLN A 184 10.01 7.81 9.06
CA GLN A 184 10.68 8.25 7.85
C GLN A 184 9.97 9.47 7.27
#